data_AF-A0A532DGC0-F1
#
_entry.id   AF-A0A532DGC0-F1
#
_cell.length_a   1.000
_cell.length_b   1.000
_cell.length_c   1.000
_cell.angle_alpha   90.00
_cell.angle_beta   90.00
_cell.angle_gamma   90.00
#
_symmetry.space_group_name_H-M   'P 1'
#
loop_
_entity.id
_entity.type
_entity.pdbx_description
1 polymer ?
#
loop_
_entity_poly.entity_id
_entity_poly.type
_entity_poly.pdbx_seq_one_letter_code
_entity_poly.pdbx_strand_id
1 'polypeptide(L)'
;MHMTKTAGIVTISLFVSGLCIAPFASAAPTKQSKMAVCNEQANDKGLGEGKGDERKVFMKECLSAKTAKAVKTGGTQQSKMKSCNTEAGTKGLKGDERKTFMSACLSN
;
A
#
# COMPACT_ATOMS: atom_id res chain seq x y z
N MET A 1 51.30 -38.21 25.74
CA MET A 1 51.52 -37.14 24.74
C MET A 1 51.33 -35.80 25.43
N HIS A 2 52.21 -34.85 25.12
CA HIS A 2 52.54 -33.63 25.88
C HIS A 2 51.44 -32.54 25.90
N MET A 3 51.24 -31.93 27.08
CA MET A 3 51.53 -30.52 27.46
C MET A 3 51.45 -29.38 26.41
N THR A 4 50.71 -28.30 26.76
CA THR A 4 50.99 -26.83 26.56
C THR A 4 51.11 -26.25 25.13
N LYS A 5 50.78 -25.00 24.73
CA LYS A 5 50.67 -23.67 25.38
C LYS A 5 50.12 -22.60 24.38
N THR A 6 49.26 -21.69 24.86
CA THR A 6 49.18 -20.20 24.67
C THR A 6 49.34 -19.45 23.32
N ALA A 7 48.57 -18.34 23.26
CA ALA A 7 48.75 -17.06 22.52
C ALA A 7 47.92 -16.89 21.23
N GLY A 8 47.24 -15.78 20.94
CA GLY A 8 47.26 -14.46 21.57
C GLY A 8 46.06 -13.60 21.19
N ILE A 9 45.87 -12.58 22.02
CA ILE A 9 44.86 -11.53 21.99
C ILE A 9 45.07 -10.63 20.76
N VAL A 10 44.02 -10.43 19.94
CA VAL A 10 43.87 -9.23 19.11
C VAL A 10 42.46 -8.68 19.33
N THR A 11 42.43 -7.69 20.19
CA THR A 11 41.36 -6.72 20.42
C THR A 11 41.04 -5.97 19.12
N ILE A 12 39.82 -6.14 18.58
CA ILE A 12 39.23 -5.19 17.64
C ILE A 12 38.15 -4.42 18.41
N SER A 13 38.61 -3.30 18.95
CA SER A 13 37.81 -2.22 19.53
C SER A 13 37.48 -1.24 18.43
N LEU A 14 36.19 -0.96 18.20
CA LEU A 14 35.62 0.37 17.99
C LEU A 14 34.13 0.26 17.67
N PHE A 15 33.32 0.23 18.74
CA PHE A 15 31.88 0.39 18.68
C PHE A 15 31.59 1.85 18.33
N VAL A 16 31.13 2.07 17.10
CA VAL A 16 30.86 3.40 16.54
C VAL A 16 29.68 4.06 17.25
N SER A 17 29.95 5.31 17.65
CA SER A 17 29.11 6.33 18.26
C SER A 17 27.62 6.28 17.94
N GLY A 18 26.81 6.19 19.01
CA GLY A 18 25.37 6.47 18.98
C GLY A 18 25.10 7.97 18.80
N LEU A 19 24.60 8.34 17.63
CA LEU A 19 23.99 9.64 17.36
C LEU A 19 22.56 9.63 17.92
N CYS A 20 22.33 10.36 19.00
CA CYS A 20 21.00 10.62 19.54
C CYS A 20 20.19 11.44 18.51
N ILE A 21 19.11 10.84 17.98
CA ILE A 21 18.14 11.51 17.12
C ILE A 21 17.07 12.14 18.02
N ALA A 22 16.95 13.47 17.95
CA ALA A 22 15.87 14.25 18.56
C ALA A 22 14.51 13.94 17.90
N PRO A 23 13.37 14.12 18.60
CA PRO A 23 12.08 13.58 18.19
C PRO A 23 11.53 14.32 16.97
N PHE A 24 11.07 13.55 16.00
CA PHE A 24 10.31 13.98 14.83
C PHE A 24 9.05 14.75 15.25
N ALA A 25 9.09 16.08 15.12
CA ALA A 25 7.89 16.87 14.97
C ALA A 25 7.52 16.92 13.48
N SER A 26 6.45 16.23 13.10
CA SER A 26 5.61 16.55 11.94
C SER A 26 4.35 15.69 11.99
N ALA A 27 3.35 16.18 12.72
CA ALA A 27 1.97 15.80 12.50
C ALA A 27 1.56 16.29 11.09
N ALA A 28 1.40 15.35 10.17
CA ALA A 28 0.65 15.54 8.93
C ALA A 28 -0.16 14.25 8.72
N PRO A 29 -1.41 14.31 8.23
CA PRO A 29 -2.17 13.11 7.94
C PRO A 29 -1.46 12.38 6.80
N THR A 30 -0.61 11.42 7.15
CA THR A 30 -0.05 10.49 6.19
C THR A 30 -1.26 9.86 5.51
N LYS A 31 -1.27 9.85 4.17
CA LYS A 31 -2.26 9.09 3.40
C LYS A 31 -2.00 7.62 3.74
N GLN A 32 -2.50 7.15 4.88
CA GLN A 32 -2.37 5.77 5.34
C GLN A 32 -2.86 4.90 4.19
N SER A 33 -1.98 4.04 3.68
CA SER A 33 -2.30 3.24 2.51
C SER A 33 -3.58 2.46 2.80
N LYS A 34 -4.49 2.33 1.82
CA LYS A 34 -5.78 1.63 2.03
C LYS A 34 -5.58 0.24 2.63
N MET A 35 -4.47 -0.41 2.27
CA MET A 35 -4.03 -1.67 2.84
C MET A 35 -3.72 -1.59 4.33
N ALA A 36 -2.97 -0.57 4.79
CA ALA A 36 -2.69 -0.40 6.21
C ALA A 36 -3.96 -0.16 7.03
N VAL A 37 -4.88 0.68 6.54
CA VAL A 37 -6.18 0.92 7.21
C VAL A 37 -7.04 -0.36 7.25
N CYS A 38 -7.12 -1.10 6.16
CA CYS A 38 -7.89 -2.35 6.13
C CYS A 38 -7.26 -3.44 6.99
N ASN A 39 -5.93 -3.44 7.13
CA ASN A 39 -5.23 -4.39 7.98
C ASN A 39 -5.45 -4.09 9.47
N GLU A 40 -5.45 -2.80 9.84
CA GLU A 40 -5.76 -2.35 11.20
C GLU A 40 -7.20 -2.70 11.58
N GLN A 41 -8.17 -2.39 10.71
CA GLN A 41 -9.57 -2.78 10.94
C GLN A 41 -9.76 -4.30 11.00
N ALA A 42 -8.95 -5.09 10.29
CA ALA A 42 -9.01 -6.54 10.38
C ALA A 42 -8.54 -7.04 11.77
N ASN A 43 -7.50 -6.42 12.32
CA ASN A 43 -7.01 -6.71 13.66
C ASN A 43 -8.02 -6.29 14.74
N ASP A 44 -8.64 -5.10 14.62
CA ASP A 44 -9.73 -4.67 15.52
C ASP A 44 -10.96 -5.60 15.45
N LYS A 45 -11.20 -6.22 14.29
CA LYS A 45 -12.24 -7.25 14.10
C LYS A 45 -11.85 -8.61 14.68
N GLY A 46 -10.66 -8.76 15.26
CA GLY A 46 -10.15 -10.04 15.76
C GLY A 46 -9.83 -11.05 14.65
N LEU A 47 -9.64 -10.59 13.41
CA LEU A 47 -9.26 -11.41 12.25
C LEU A 47 -7.74 -11.62 12.19
N GLY A 48 -7.13 -11.88 13.35
CA GLY A 48 -5.69 -12.11 13.53
C GLY A 48 -5.23 -13.50 13.08
N GLU A 49 -3.98 -13.84 13.42
CA GLU A 49 -3.31 -15.09 13.01
C GLU A 49 -4.21 -16.32 13.21
N GLY A 50 -4.44 -17.07 12.13
CA GLY A 50 -5.33 -18.24 12.09
C GLY A 50 -6.64 -18.05 11.32
N LYS A 51 -7.10 -16.80 11.11
CA LYS A 51 -8.36 -16.46 10.40
C LYS A 51 -8.12 -15.94 8.97
N GLY A 52 -7.30 -16.67 8.21
CA GLY A 52 -6.82 -16.24 6.89
C GLY A 52 -7.92 -16.03 5.85
N ASP A 53 -8.92 -16.92 5.81
CA ASP A 53 -10.04 -16.84 4.86
C ASP A 53 -11.00 -15.70 5.20
N GLU A 54 -11.39 -15.56 6.48
CA GLU A 54 -12.22 -14.45 6.95
C GLU A 54 -11.51 -13.10 6.73
N ARG A 55 -10.20 -13.03 6.98
CA ARG A 55 -9.37 -11.85 6.73
C ARG A 55 -9.31 -11.50 5.25
N LYS A 56 -9.23 -12.48 4.34
CA LYS A 56 -9.25 -12.22 2.88
C LYS A 56 -10.59 -11.67 2.43
N VAL A 57 -11.69 -12.23 2.91
CA VAL A 57 -13.05 -11.73 2.62
C VAL A 57 -13.18 -10.30 3.14
N PHE A 58 -12.78 -10.06 4.39
CA PHE A 58 -12.81 -8.74 5.01
C PHE A 58 -11.90 -7.73 4.28
N MET A 59 -10.70 -8.14 3.87
CA MET A 59 -9.78 -7.29 3.10
C MET A 59 -10.39 -6.92 1.75
N LYS A 60 -11.03 -7.88 1.06
CA LYS A 60 -11.71 -7.64 -0.21
C LYS A 60 -12.87 -6.67 -0.03
N GLU A 61 -13.68 -6.85 1.01
CA GLU A 61 -14.79 -5.93 1.32
C GLU A 61 -14.29 -4.53 1.71
N CYS A 62 -13.29 -4.44 2.59
CA CYS A 62 -12.72 -3.16 3.02
C CYS A 62 -12.09 -2.39 1.84
N LEU A 63 -11.32 -3.09 0.99
CA LEU A 63 -10.75 -2.50 -0.21
C LEU A 63 -11.83 -2.11 -1.21
N SER A 64 -12.88 -2.91 -1.38
CA SER A 64 -13.99 -2.62 -2.30
C SER A 64 -14.87 -1.47 -1.81
N ALA A 65 -15.22 -1.43 -0.53
CA ALA A 65 -16.00 -0.35 0.09
C ALA A 65 -15.21 0.97 0.13
N LYS A 66 -13.91 0.92 0.40
CA LYS A 66 -13.04 2.11 0.35
C LYS A 66 -12.71 2.53 -1.09
N THR A 67 -12.82 1.61 -2.06
CA THR A 67 -12.80 1.92 -3.50
C THR A 67 -14.12 2.53 -3.95
N ALA A 68 -15.27 2.03 -3.48
CA ALA A 68 -16.58 2.63 -3.71
C ALA A 68 -16.68 4.04 -3.09
N LYS A 69 -16.18 4.22 -1.86
CA LYS A 69 -16.08 5.55 -1.21
C LYS A 69 -15.10 6.47 -1.93
N ALA A 70 -14.02 5.93 -2.50
CA ALA A 70 -13.12 6.69 -3.37
C ALA A 70 -13.81 7.07 -4.68
N VAL A 71 -14.53 6.17 -5.36
CA VAL A 71 -15.33 6.48 -6.56
C VAL A 71 -16.38 7.57 -6.27
N LYS A 72 -16.97 7.57 -5.08
CA LYS A 72 -17.90 8.63 -4.63
C LYS A 72 -17.20 9.94 -4.23
N THR A 73 -15.87 9.95 -4.11
CA THR A 73 -15.02 11.11 -3.74
C THR A 73 -13.94 11.39 -4.80
N GLY A 74 -14.06 10.84 -6.02
CA GLY A 74 -12.99 10.80 -7.02
C GLY A 74 -12.15 9.52 -6.94
N GLY A 75 -12.56 8.49 -7.69
CA GLY A 75 -11.73 7.31 -7.90
C GLY A 75 -10.40 7.74 -8.52
N THR A 76 -9.30 7.07 -8.18
CA THR A 76 -8.00 7.36 -8.80
C THR A 76 -8.18 7.43 -10.31
N GLN A 77 -7.91 8.59 -10.90
CA GLN A 77 -8.22 8.93 -12.29
C GLN A 77 -7.80 7.82 -13.28
N GLN A 78 -6.76 7.06 -12.94
CA GLN A 78 -6.26 5.88 -13.63
C GLN A 78 -7.26 4.71 -13.79
N SER A 79 -8.09 4.41 -12.78
CA SER A 79 -9.10 3.34 -12.92
C SER A 79 -10.25 3.78 -13.83
N LYS A 80 -10.68 5.05 -13.70
CA LYS A 80 -11.71 5.64 -14.56
C LYS A 80 -11.24 5.64 -16.02
N MET A 81 -9.98 6.01 -16.25
CA MET A 81 -9.34 5.95 -17.56
C MET A 81 -9.37 4.56 -18.19
N LYS A 82 -9.03 3.50 -17.45
CA LYS A 82 -9.05 2.13 -17.97
C LYS A 82 -10.47 1.68 -18.36
N SER A 83 -11.45 1.97 -17.52
CA SER A 83 -12.87 1.67 -17.81
C SER A 83 -13.35 2.41 -19.05
N CYS A 84 -13.13 3.73 -19.14
CA CYS A 84 -13.49 4.52 -20.32
C CYS A 84 -12.81 4.00 -21.60
N ASN A 85 -11.56 3.56 -21.52
CA ASN A 85 -10.84 3.03 -22.68
C ASN A 85 -11.44 1.70 -23.16
N THR A 86 -11.80 0.82 -22.22
CA THR A 86 -12.43 -0.47 -22.50
C THR A 86 -13.80 -0.27 -23.13
N GLU A 87 -14.62 0.61 -22.57
CA GLU A 87 -15.94 0.93 -23.11
C GLU A 87 -15.85 1.51 -24.53
N ALA A 88 -14.91 2.42 -24.78
CA ALA A 88 -14.69 2.97 -26.12
C ALA A 88 -14.33 1.88 -27.13
N GLY A 89 -13.50 0.90 -26.73
CA GLY A 89 -13.14 -0.25 -27.54
C GLY A 89 -14.33 -1.17 -27.83
N THR A 90 -15.15 -1.49 -26.83
CA THR A 90 -16.36 -2.30 -27.01
C THR A 90 -17.41 -1.62 -27.88
N LYS A 91 -17.50 -0.29 -27.83
CA LYS A 91 -18.37 0.52 -28.70
C LYS A 91 -17.76 0.75 -30.09
N GLY A 92 -16.53 0.27 -30.33
CA GLY A 92 -15.85 0.42 -31.61
C GLY A 92 -15.49 1.86 -31.97
N LEU A 93 -15.51 2.80 -31.01
CA LEU A 93 -15.30 4.22 -31.23
C LEU A 93 -13.85 4.49 -31.68
N LYS A 94 -13.70 5.27 -32.75
CA LYS A 94 -12.39 5.66 -33.33
C LYS A 94 -12.36 7.16 -33.60
N GLY A 95 -11.16 7.72 -33.76
CA GLY A 95 -10.99 9.14 -34.08
C GLY A 95 -11.65 10.08 -33.06
N ASP A 96 -12.35 11.10 -33.58
CA ASP A 96 -13.03 12.12 -32.78
C ASP A 96 -14.14 11.58 -31.87
N GLU A 97 -14.82 10.50 -32.26
CA GLU A 97 -15.87 9.88 -31.45
C GLU A 97 -15.30 9.31 -30.15
N ARG A 98 -14.15 8.64 -30.23
CA ARG A 98 -13.44 8.13 -29.05
C ARG A 98 -12.99 9.26 -28.14
N LYS A 99 -12.49 10.36 -28.71
CA LYS A 99 -11.98 11.51 -27.94
C LYS A 99 -13.10 12.24 -27.19
N THR A 100 -14.24 12.42 -27.85
CA THR A 100 -15.46 13.00 -27.25
C THR A 100 -15.98 12.09 -26.14
N PHE A 101 -16.07 10.79 -26.40
CA PHE A 101 -16.47 9.81 -25.40
C PHE A 101 -15.51 9.75 -24.22
N MET A 102 -14.20 9.75 -24.43
CA MET A 102 -13.21 9.78 -23.35
C MET A 102 -13.32 11.06 -22.53
N SER A 103 -13.48 12.24 -23.15
CA SER A 103 -13.61 13.49 -22.40
C SER A 103 -14.89 13.52 -21.57
N ALA A 104 -16.01 13.05 -22.12
CA ALA A 104 -17.27 12.93 -21.40
C ALA A 104 -17.17 11.90 -20.25
N CYS A 105 -16.57 10.74 -20.52
CA CYS A 105 -16.40 9.67 -19.54
C CYS A 105 -15.43 10.06 -18.42
N LEU A 106 -14.39 10.84 -18.72
CA LEU A 106 -13.40 11.30 -17.75
C LEU A 106 -13.80 12.57 -17.01
N SER A 107 -14.75 13.34 -17.54
CA SER A 107 -15.31 14.49 -16.83
C SER A 107 -16.00 14.00 -15.55
N ASN A 108 -15.49 14.50 -14.41
CA ASN A 108 -15.90 14.22 -13.03
C ASN A 108 -15.47 12.87 -12.42
#